data_AF-A0A955ZGI3-F1
#
_entry.id   AF-A0A955ZGI3-F1
#
_cell.length_a   1.000
_cell.length_b   1.000
_cell.length_c   1.000
_cell.angle_alpha   90.00
_cell.angle_beta   90.00
_cell.angle_gamma   90.00
#
_symmetry.space_group_name_H-M   'P 1'
#
loop_
_entity.id
_entity.type
_entity.pdbx_description
1 polymer ?
#
loop_
_entity_poly.entity_id
_entity_poly.type
_entity_poly.pdbx_seq_one_letter_code
_entity_poly.pdbx_strand_id
1 'polypeptide(L)'
;MSRCWLLVPLLLSLVGCAGRFGRAVHSYEESRFPDAMATFRSMETEEKDWSEDEQTRYALYRGLTHLAVGDARAASHWLGLAKRATERKPKLLSVSDQERLAVAWRALGYMPGENSRY
;
A
#
# COMPACT_ATOMS: atom_id res chain seq x y z
N MET A 1 0.75 42.11 35.99
CA MET A 1 0.85 40.73 36.48
C MET A 1 -0.10 39.87 35.63
N SER A 2 0.32 39.56 34.40
CA SER A 2 0.92 38.27 34.03
C SER A 2 -0.10 37.13 33.99
N ARG A 3 -0.78 36.98 32.85
CA ARG A 3 -1.40 35.71 32.42
C ARG A 3 -1.14 35.50 30.93
N CYS A 4 0.14 35.45 30.60
CA CYS A 4 0.66 35.02 29.32
C CYS A 4 0.83 33.50 29.40
N TRP A 5 -0.27 32.74 29.35
CA TRP A 5 -0.19 31.27 29.43
C TRP A 5 -1.40 30.56 28.83
N LEU A 6 -1.69 30.79 27.55
CA LEU A 6 -2.62 29.95 26.78
C LEU A 6 -2.21 29.85 25.29
N LEU A 7 -0.92 29.66 25.00
CA LEU A 7 -0.46 29.37 23.63
C LEU A 7 0.65 28.30 23.66
N VAL A 8 0.27 27.05 23.92
CA VAL A 8 1.14 25.86 23.85
C VAL A 8 0.25 24.70 23.37
N PRO A 9 0.56 23.99 22.26
CA PRO A 9 0.18 24.46 20.93
C PRO A 9 -0.59 23.42 20.09
N LEU A 10 -1.37 23.95 19.15
CA LEU A 10 -2.06 23.31 18.03
C LEU A 10 -1.07 22.83 16.96
N LEU A 11 -0.22 21.84 17.27
CA LEU A 11 0.92 21.48 16.41
C LEU A 11 1.12 19.96 16.24
N LEU A 12 0.03 19.18 16.09
CA LEU A 12 0.10 17.73 15.93
C LEU A 12 -0.64 17.13 14.72
N SER A 13 -0.99 17.94 13.71
CA SER A 13 -1.90 17.45 12.64
C SER A 13 -1.26 17.17 11.28
N LEU A 14 0.07 17.28 11.14
CA LEU A 14 0.73 17.27 9.82
C LEU A 14 1.53 16.00 9.47
N VAL A 15 1.44 14.92 10.26
CA VAL A 15 2.11 13.62 9.97
C VAL A 15 1.15 12.60 9.31
N GLY A 16 0.14 13.08 8.59
CA GLY A 16 -1.08 12.30 8.31
C GLY A 16 -1.00 11.23 7.19
N CYS A 17 -0.26 11.47 6.11
CA CYS A 17 -0.33 10.59 4.93
C CYS A 17 0.78 9.52 4.93
N ALA A 18 2.04 9.95 5.08
CA ALA A 18 3.16 9.02 5.25
C ALA A 18 3.00 8.13 6.50
N GLY A 19 2.38 8.65 7.57
CA GLY A 19 2.14 7.90 8.80
C GLY A 19 1.09 6.80 8.68
N ARG A 20 -0.02 7.03 7.94
CA ARG A 20 -1.08 6.04 7.78
C ARG A 20 -0.67 4.91 6.83
N PHE A 21 -0.02 5.26 5.71
CA PHE A 21 0.51 4.25 4.80
C PHE A 21 1.58 3.39 5.49
N GLY A 22 2.55 4.02 6.16
CA GLY A 22 3.55 3.30 6.95
C GLY A 22 2.94 2.40 8.02
N ARG A 23 1.90 2.87 8.73
CA ARG A 23 1.17 2.05 9.71
C ARG A 23 0.47 0.84 9.07
N ALA A 24 -0.14 1.00 7.90
CA ALA A 24 -0.79 -0.10 7.20
C ALA A 24 0.22 -1.18 6.77
N VAL A 25 1.37 -0.75 6.22
CA VAL A 25 2.49 -1.64 5.88
C VAL A 25 3.02 -2.34 7.12
N HIS A 26 3.23 -1.62 8.22
CA HIS A 26 3.70 -2.20 9.48
C HIS A 26 2.71 -3.25 10.02
N SER A 27 1.41 -2.98 10.01
CA SER A 27 0.39 -3.98 10.38
C SER A 27 0.40 -5.21 9.47
N TYR A 28 0.67 -5.05 8.17
CA TYR A 28 0.86 -6.18 7.26
C TYR A 28 2.10 -7.00 7.64
N GLU A 29 3.24 -6.35 7.93
CA GLU A 29 4.48 -7.02 8.34
C GLU A 29 4.32 -7.79 9.66
N GLU A 30 3.52 -7.26 10.60
CA GLU A 30 3.20 -7.91 11.86
C GLU A 30 2.04 -8.92 11.76
N SER A 31 1.64 -9.30 10.54
CA SER A 31 0.55 -10.25 10.26
C SER A 31 -0.82 -9.86 10.85
N ARG A 32 -1.01 -8.58 11.20
CA ARG A 32 -2.30 -8.01 11.60
C ARG A 32 -3.09 -7.58 10.37
N PHE A 33 -3.43 -8.54 9.52
CA PHE A 33 -4.09 -8.28 8.24
C PHE A 33 -5.42 -7.53 8.36
N PRO A 34 -6.31 -7.79 9.34
CA PRO A 34 -7.54 -7.01 9.50
C PRO A 34 -7.28 -5.50 9.72
N ASP A 35 -6.28 -5.16 10.54
CA ASP A 35 -5.90 -3.77 10.80
C ASP A 35 -5.31 -3.10 9.56
N ALA A 36 -4.45 -3.83 8.84
CA ALA A 36 -3.88 -3.39 7.57
C ALA A 36 -4.99 -3.12 6.55
N MET A 37 -5.95 -4.04 6.38
CA MET A 37 -7.09 -3.87 5.47
C MET A 37 -7.95 -2.66 5.83
N ALA A 38 -8.28 -2.49 7.12
CA ALA A 38 -9.05 -1.35 7.57
C ALA A 38 -8.34 -0.03 7.25
N THR A 39 -7.03 0.02 7.51
CA THR A 39 -6.22 1.21 7.23
C THR A 39 -6.12 1.48 5.73
N PHE A 40 -5.80 0.48 4.89
CA PHE A 40 -5.77 0.64 3.43
C PHE A 40 -7.10 1.12 2.85
N ARG A 41 -8.23 0.59 3.33
CA ARG A 41 -9.57 1.00 2.88
C ARG A 41 -9.85 2.46 3.22
N SER A 42 -9.45 2.93 4.39
CA SER A 42 -9.65 4.33 4.79
C SER A 42 -8.90 5.34 3.93
N MET A 43 -7.84 4.92 3.23
CA MET A 43 -7.02 5.78 2.37
C MET A 43 -7.43 5.73 0.88
N GLU A 44 -8.39 4.89 0.50
CA GLU A 44 -8.73 4.61 -0.90
C GLU A 44 -9.16 5.86 -1.70
N THR A 45 -9.83 6.81 -1.06
CA THR A 45 -10.23 8.05 -1.73
C THR A 45 -9.04 8.99 -1.97
N GLU A 46 -8.09 9.00 -1.03
CA GLU A 46 -6.93 9.91 -1.04
C GLU A 46 -5.82 9.42 -1.97
N GLU A 47 -5.76 8.11 -2.20
CA GLU A 47 -4.76 7.47 -3.05
C GLU A 47 -4.70 8.05 -4.47
N LYS A 48 -5.83 8.54 -4.99
CA LYS A 48 -5.92 9.14 -6.32
C LYS A 48 -5.06 10.40 -6.49
N ASP A 49 -4.76 11.08 -5.39
CA ASP A 49 -3.95 12.31 -5.37
C ASP A 49 -2.46 12.02 -5.09
N TRP A 50 -2.10 10.76 -4.83
CA TRP A 50 -0.73 10.36 -4.52
C TRP A 50 0.15 10.28 -5.77
N SER A 51 1.47 10.26 -5.58
CA SER A 51 2.40 10.03 -6.68
C SER A 51 2.26 8.62 -7.28
N GLU A 52 2.74 8.41 -8.50
CA GLU A 52 2.65 7.10 -9.17
C GLU A 52 3.38 5.99 -8.38
N ASP A 53 4.49 6.32 -7.70
CA ASP A 53 5.21 5.37 -6.84
C ASP A 53 4.41 5.02 -5.57
N GLU A 54 3.76 6.01 -4.94
CA GLU A 54 2.89 5.79 -3.78
C GLU A 54 1.66 4.95 -4.14
N GLN A 55 0.98 5.25 -5.25
CA GLN A 55 -0.14 4.46 -5.78
C GLN A 55 0.29 3.01 -6.08
N THR A 56 1.47 2.82 -6.67
CA THR A 56 2.00 1.49 -6.99
C THR A 56 2.31 0.69 -5.72
N ARG A 57 2.91 1.32 -4.71
CA ARG A 57 3.17 0.68 -3.40
C ARG A 57 1.87 0.39 -2.66
N TYR A 58 0.90 1.29 -2.72
CA TYR A 58 -0.44 1.07 -2.18
C TYR A 58 -1.09 -0.17 -2.76
N ALA A 59 -1.12 -0.27 -4.09
CA ALA A 59 -1.68 -1.42 -4.79
C ALA A 59 -0.94 -2.72 -4.42
N LEU A 60 0.40 -2.69 -4.31
CA LEU A 60 1.18 -3.84 -3.86
C LEU A 60 0.74 -4.31 -2.48
N TYR A 61 0.83 -3.45 -1.46
CA TYR A 61 0.61 -3.88 -0.08
C TYR A 61 -0.86 -4.19 0.21
N ARG A 62 -1.81 -3.50 -0.42
CA ARG A 62 -3.23 -3.86 -0.35
C ARG A 62 -3.47 -5.25 -0.96
N GLY A 63 -2.88 -5.51 -2.12
CA GLY A 63 -2.95 -6.81 -2.78
C GLY A 63 -2.33 -7.95 -1.97
N LEU A 64 -1.14 -7.73 -1.40
CA LEU A 64 -0.48 -8.68 -0.48
C LEU A 64 -1.34 -8.97 0.75
N THR A 65 -2.01 -7.95 1.29
CA THR A 65 -2.90 -8.11 2.45
C THR A 65 -4.13 -8.96 2.09
N HIS A 66 -4.76 -8.73 0.94
CA HIS A 66 -5.86 -9.58 0.46
C HIS A 66 -5.40 -11.02 0.19
N LEU A 67 -4.20 -11.19 -0.38
CA LEU A 67 -3.63 -12.51 -0.62
C LEU A 67 -3.43 -13.27 0.69
N ALA A 68 -2.91 -12.60 1.72
CA ALA A 68 -2.65 -13.20 3.03
C ALA A 68 -3.91 -13.72 3.75
N VAL A 69 -5.08 -13.13 3.47
CA VAL A 69 -6.37 -13.58 4.00
C VAL A 69 -7.14 -14.51 3.05
N GLY A 70 -6.52 -14.93 1.94
CA GLY A 70 -7.13 -15.86 0.98
C GLY A 70 -8.12 -15.22 -0.01
N ASP A 71 -8.25 -13.89 -0.04
CA ASP A 71 -9.08 -13.18 -1.00
C ASP A 71 -8.34 -13.01 -2.34
N ALA A 72 -8.25 -14.11 -3.08
CA ALA A 72 -7.53 -14.17 -4.35
C ALA A 72 -8.08 -13.17 -5.39
N ARG A 73 -9.38 -12.89 -5.39
CA ARG A 73 -10.00 -11.97 -6.35
C ARG A 73 -9.51 -10.54 -6.12
N ALA A 74 -9.59 -10.04 -4.89
CA ALA A 74 -9.09 -8.70 -4.58
C ALA A 74 -7.57 -8.64 -4.69
N ALA A 75 -6.87 -9.70 -4.29
CA ALA A 75 -5.42 -9.80 -4.46
C ALA A 75 -5.02 -9.64 -5.93
N SER A 76 -5.64 -10.39 -6.86
CA SER A 76 -5.37 -10.27 -8.30
C SER A 76 -5.63 -8.87 -8.83
N HIS A 77 -6.70 -8.21 -8.38
CA HIS A 77 -7.00 -6.84 -8.81
C HIS A 77 -5.88 -5.86 -8.42
N TRP A 78 -5.52 -5.82 -7.13
CA TRP A 78 -4.53 -4.88 -6.61
C TRP A 78 -3.10 -5.20 -7.05
N LEU A 79 -2.70 -6.48 -7.02
CA LEU A 79 -1.39 -6.90 -7.51
C LEU A 79 -1.27 -6.69 -9.03
N GLY A 80 -2.36 -6.82 -9.78
CA GLY A 80 -2.38 -6.52 -11.21
C GLY A 80 -2.15 -5.04 -11.51
N LEU A 81 -2.68 -4.13 -10.68
CA LEU A 81 -2.40 -2.70 -10.79
C LEU A 81 -0.91 -2.41 -10.55
N ALA A 82 -0.32 -2.95 -9.47
CA ALA A 82 1.11 -2.81 -9.19
C ALA A 82 1.98 -3.42 -10.32
N LYS A 83 1.58 -4.59 -10.85
CA LYS A 83 2.28 -5.26 -11.95
C LYS A 83 2.31 -4.43 -13.22
N ARG A 84 1.16 -3.92 -13.66
CA ARG A 84 1.08 -3.07 -14.87
C ARG A 84 1.87 -1.77 -14.70
N ALA A 85 1.85 -1.16 -13.53
CA ALA A 85 2.64 0.06 -13.28
C ALA A 85 4.15 -0.23 -13.37
N THR A 86 4.61 -1.30 -12.73
CA THR A 86 6.04 -1.69 -12.70
C THR A 86 6.55 -2.22 -14.03
N GLU A 87 5.71 -2.87 -14.84
CA GLU A 87 6.06 -3.23 -16.22
C GLU A 87 6.35 -1.99 -17.08
N ARG A 88 5.57 -0.91 -16.92
CA ARG A 88 5.81 0.35 -17.62
C ARG A 88 7.02 1.09 -17.07
N LYS A 89 7.19 1.11 -15.74
CA LYS A 89 8.24 1.84 -15.04
C LYS A 89 8.79 1.00 -13.87
N PRO A 90 9.84 0.19 -14.10
CA PRO A 90 10.37 -0.71 -13.07
C PRO A 90 10.83 0.00 -11.80
N LYS A 91 11.29 1.26 -11.89
CA LYS A 91 11.79 2.05 -10.77
C LYS A 91 10.72 2.53 -9.78
N LEU A 92 9.43 2.27 -10.02
CA LEU A 92 8.34 2.66 -9.11
C LEU A 92 8.33 1.83 -7.81
N LEU A 93 8.95 0.65 -7.82
CA LEU A 93 9.09 -0.19 -6.63
C LEU A 93 10.56 -0.40 -6.30
N SER A 94 10.85 -0.51 -5.00
CA SER A 94 12.14 -1.02 -4.50
C SER A 94 12.38 -2.45 -5.00
N VAL A 95 13.65 -2.90 -5.01
CA VAL A 95 13.98 -4.28 -5.42
C VAL A 95 13.24 -5.30 -4.56
N SER A 96 13.18 -5.10 -3.24
CA SER A 96 12.44 -5.96 -2.32
C SER A 96 10.94 -5.98 -2.60
N ASP A 97 10.33 -4.84 -2.96
CA ASP A 97 8.91 -4.78 -3.30
C ASP A 97 8.62 -5.46 -4.65
N GLN A 98 9.55 -5.39 -5.61
CA GLN A 98 9.46 -6.13 -6.87
C GLN A 98 9.51 -7.64 -6.64
N GLU A 99 10.38 -8.11 -5.73
CA GLU A 99 10.45 -9.52 -5.34
C GLU A 99 9.16 -9.98 -4.67
N ARG A 100 8.62 -9.20 -3.72
CA ARG A 100 7.32 -9.48 -3.09
C ARG A 100 6.21 -9.59 -4.12
N LEU A 101 6.15 -8.65 -5.06
CA LEU A 101 5.20 -8.67 -6.16
C LEU A 101 5.36 -9.94 -7.01
N ALA A 102 6.58 -10.29 -7.39
CA ALA A 102 6.86 -11.47 -8.21
C ALA A 102 6.49 -12.80 -7.50
N VAL A 103 6.69 -12.89 -6.18
CA VAL A 103 6.27 -14.06 -5.39
C VAL A 103 4.74 -14.12 -5.32
N ALA A 104 4.09 -13.01 -4.99
CA ALA A 104 2.63 -12.94 -4.87
C ALA A 104 1.92 -13.22 -6.21
N TRP A 105 2.49 -12.74 -7.31
CA TRP A 105 1.98 -12.99 -8.66
C TRP A 105 2.00 -14.48 -9.02
N ARG A 106 3.08 -15.18 -8.68
CA ARG A 106 3.18 -16.64 -8.84
C ARG A 106 2.22 -17.39 -7.93
N ALA A 107 2.01 -16.92 -6.70
CA ALA A 107 1.06 -17.52 -5.78
C ALA A 107 -0.39 -17.47 -6.29
N LEU A 108 -0.72 -16.45 -7.10
CA LEU A 108 -1.99 -16.35 -7.83
C LEU A 108 -2.08 -17.24 -9.09
N GLY A 109 -1.02 -17.98 -9.41
CA GLY A 109 -0.95 -18.86 -10.57
C GLY A 109 -0.43 -18.21 -11.86
N TYR A 110 0.00 -16.95 -11.82
CA TYR A 110 0.53 -16.27 -12.99
C TYR A 110 2.04 -16.51 -13.15
N MET A 111 2.47 -16.92 -14.34
CA MET A 111 3.90 -17.09 -14.63
C MET A 111 4.60 -15.76 -14.94
N PRO A 112 5.89 -15.60 -14.58
CA PRO A 112 6.69 -14.45 -15.03
C PRO A 112 6.79 -14.44 -16.56
N GLY A 113 6.32 -13.35 -17.19
CA GLY A 113 6.34 -13.18 -18.65
C GLY A 113 5.03 -13.51 -19.35
N GLU A 114 4.01 -14.00 -18.63
CA GLU A 114 2.67 -14.13 -19.17
C GLU A 114 1.97 -12.77 -19.12
N ASN A 115 1.73 -12.17 -20.28
CA ASN A 115 1.01 -10.90 -20.40
C ASN A 115 -0.43 -11.10 -19.88
N SER A 116 -0.68 -10.74 -18.63
CA SER A 116 -2.00 -10.78 -18.03
C SER A 116 -2.91 -9.75 -18.70
N ARG A 117 -3.56 -10.15 -19.79
CA ARG A 117 -4.69 -9.44 -20.40
C ARG A 117 -5.90 -9.64 -19.49
N TYR A 118 -6.02 -8.80 -18.46
CA TYR A 118 -7.24 -8.62 -17.67
C TYR A 118 -7.46 -7.14 -17.39
#